data_AF-A0A2G9NRR1-F1
#
_entry.id   AF-A0A2G9NRR1-F1
#
_cell.length_a   1.000
_cell.length_b   1.000
_cell.length_c   1.000
_cell.angle_alpha   90.00
_cell.angle_beta   90.00
_cell.angle_gamma   90.00
#
_symmetry.space_group_name_H-M   'P 1'
#
loop_
_entity.id
_entity.type
_entity.pdbx_description
1 polymer ?
#
loop_
_entity_poly.entity_id
_entity_poly.type
_entity_poly.pdbx_seq_one_letter_code
_entity_poly.pdbx_strand_id
1 'polypeptide(L)'
;MDNIFEVIDKTGRKIRLTKTQLKHVICHKGMENYMEEIKDTLKNPLKIISHEAGELYDYCNYYKNRKQKSKYLQVVVKYLNGHGFLLTAYFVRHM
;
A
#
# COMPACT_ATOMS: atom_id res chain seq x y z
N MET A 1 -9.82 -6.50 17.74
CA MET A 1 -9.56 -6.00 16.37
C MET A 1 -8.49 -6.89 15.77
N ASP A 2 -8.82 -7.68 14.77
CA ASP A 2 -7.86 -8.59 14.15
C ASP A 2 -7.00 -7.82 13.13
N ASN A 3 -5.78 -7.49 13.54
CA ASN A 3 -4.75 -6.99 12.65
C ASN A 3 -4.26 -8.15 11.78
N ILE A 4 -4.27 -7.96 10.45
CA ILE A 4 -3.74 -8.93 9.49
C ILE A 4 -2.21 -8.84 9.47
N PHE A 5 -1.69 -7.61 9.37
CA PHE A 5 -0.27 -7.35 9.56
C PHE A 5 -0.04 -5.91 10.03
N GLU A 6 1.14 -5.70 10.59
CA GLU A 6 1.68 -4.38 10.91
C GLU A 6 3.07 -4.26 10.28
N VAL A 7 3.37 -3.08 9.73
CA VAL A 7 4.65 -2.80 9.09
C VAL A 7 5.12 -1.40 9.47
N ILE A 8 6.44 -1.24 9.59
CA ILE A 8 7.06 0.08 9.73
C ILE A 8 7.42 0.53 8.33
N ASP A 9 6.96 1.72 7.94
CA ASP A 9 7.26 2.29 6.64
C ASP A 9 8.72 2.80 6.56
N LYS A 10 9.11 3.26 5.37
CA LYS A 10 10.43 3.87 5.13
C LYS A 10 10.74 5.07 6.03
N THR A 11 9.72 5.75 6.56
CA THR A 11 9.84 6.94 7.42
C THR A 11 9.84 6.62 8.92
N GLY A 12 9.75 5.34 9.30
CA GLY A 12 9.69 4.90 10.70
C GLY A 12 8.30 4.94 11.32
N ARG A 13 7.23 5.18 10.54
CA ARG A 13 5.85 5.22 11.05
C ARG A 13 5.19 3.85 10.94
N LYS A 14 4.33 3.52 11.92
CA LYS A 14 3.62 2.25 11.96
C LYS A 14 2.38 2.31 11.06
N ILE A 15 2.28 1.36 10.13
CA ILE A 15 1.11 1.13 9.28
C ILE A 15 0.47 -0.19 9.69
N ARG A 16 -0.85 -0.17 9.92
CA ARG A 16 -1.64 -1.37 10.18
C ARG A 16 -2.59 -1.69 9.03
N LEU A 17 -2.75 -2.98 8.77
CA LEU A 17 -3.83 -3.52 7.94
C LEU A 17 -4.76 -4.36 8.81
N THR A 18 -6.03 -3.98 8.85
CA THR A 18 -7.10 -4.73 9.55
C THR A 18 -7.88 -5.64 8.60
N LYS A 19 -8.60 -6.64 9.13
CA LYS A 19 -9.51 -7.48 8.33
C LYS A 19 -10.51 -6.66 7.49
N THR A 20 -11.03 -5.57 8.03
CA THR A 20 -12.00 -4.70 7.33
C THR A 20 -11.36 -4.01 6.12
N GLN A 21 -10.15 -3.49 6.29
CA GLN A 21 -9.41 -2.86 5.19
C GLN A 21 -8.94 -3.87 4.15
N LEU A 22 -8.53 -5.08 4.60
CA LEU A 22 -8.16 -6.15 3.69
C LEU A 22 -9.30 -6.47 2.73
N LYS A 23 -10.56 -6.52 3.21
CA LYS A 23 -11.73 -6.72 2.34
C LYS A 23 -11.82 -5.67 1.23
N HIS A 24 -11.46 -4.42 1.51
CA HIS A 24 -11.45 -3.36 0.51
C HIS A 24 -10.30 -3.54 -0.50
N VAL A 25 -9.11 -3.90 -0.03
CA VAL A 25 -7.93 -4.13 -0.87
C VAL A 25 -8.12 -5.33 -1.80
N ILE A 26 -8.59 -6.47 -1.27
CA ILE A 26 -8.82 -7.70 -2.06
C ILE A 26 -10.03 -7.60 -3.00
N CYS A 27 -10.91 -6.61 -2.79
CA CYS A 27 -11.99 -6.33 -3.74
C CYS A 27 -11.43 -5.88 -5.10
N HIS A 28 -10.22 -5.30 -5.11
CA HIS A 28 -9.48 -5.13 -6.36
C HIS A 28 -8.95 -6.48 -6.85
N LYS A 29 -9.49 -6.92 -8.00
CA LYS A 29 -9.23 -8.22 -8.60
C LYS A 29 -7.74 -8.59 -8.63
N GLY A 30 -7.39 -9.68 -7.94
CA GLY A 30 -6.06 -10.28 -7.96
C GLY A 30 -5.11 -9.78 -6.87
N MET A 31 -5.51 -8.85 -6.01
CA MET A 31 -4.65 -8.30 -4.94
C MET A 31 -4.39 -9.27 -3.78
N GLU A 32 -5.18 -10.34 -3.65
CA GLU A 32 -5.06 -11.35 -2.59
C GLU A 32 -3.69 -12.03 -2.54
N ASN A 33 -3.00 -12.13 -3.69
CA ASN A 33 -1.71 -12.79 -3.81
C ASN A 33 -0.51 -11.82 -3.68
N TYR A 34 -0.74 -10.52 -3.48
CA TYR A 34 0.33 -9.50 -3.50
C TYR A 34 0.59 -8.86 -2.13
N MET A 35 0.26 -9.55 -1.03
CA MET A 35 0.44 -9.00 0.32
C MET A 35 1.91 -8.75 0.66
N GLU A 36 2.83 -9.59 0.18
CA GLU A 36 4.26 -9.40 0.41
C GLU A 36 4.80 -8.20 -0.39
N GLU A 37 4.34 -8.01 -1.63
CA GLU A 37 4.67 -6.84 -2.45
C GLU A 37 4.13 -5.54 -1.85
N ILE A 38 2.93 -5.57 -1.25
CA ILE A 38 2.42 -4.42 -0.50
C ILE A 38 3.34 -4.09 0.67
N LYS A 39 3.72 -5.08 1.48
CA LYS A 39 4.64 -4.87 2.62
C LYS A 39 5.99 -4.33 2.16
N ASP A 40 6.55 -4.88 1.08
CA ASP A 40 7.80 -4.42 0.50
C ASP A 40 7.69 -2.99 -0.03
N THR A 41 6.58 -2.66 -0.72
CA THR A 41 6.32 -1.29 -1.21
C THR A 41 6.22 -0.28 -0.08
N LEU A 42 5.72 -0.66 1.10
CA LEU A 42 5.67 0.22 2.28
C LEU A 42 7.05 0.41 2.94
N LYS A 43 7.88 -0.64 2.96
CA LYS A 43 9.25 -0.59 3.54
C LYS A 43 10.26 0.08 2.60
N ASN A 44 10.20 -0.25 1.32
CA ASN A 44 11.16 0.11 0.29
C ASN A 44 10.47 0.73 -0.93
N PRO A 45 9.67 1.81 -0.79
CA PRO A 45 9.05 2.47 -1.93
C PRO A 45 10.11 3.08 -2.85
N LEU A 46 9.84 3.01 -4.15
CA LEU A 46 10.54 3.77 -5.18
C LEU A 46 10.18 5.26 -5.08
N LYS A 47 8.90 5.55 -4.82
CA LYS A 47 8.37 6.92 -4.70
C LYS A 47 7.30 6.97 -3.62
N ILE A 48 7.27 8.09 -2.88
CA ILE A 48 6.21 8.44 -1.93
C ILE A 48 5.63 9.77 -2.40
N ILE A 49 4.30 9.84 -2.58
CA ILE A 49 3.59 11.06 -3.00
C ILE A 49 2.61 11.45 -1.89
N SER A 50 2.76 12.65 -1.34
CA SER A 50 1.78 13.22 -0.40
C SER A 50 0.69 13.98 -1.15
N HIS A 51 -0.55 13.88 -0.69
CA HIS A 51 -1.69 14.64 -1.23
C HIS A 51 -1.92 15.95 -0.46
N GLU A 52 -2.63 16.92 -1.05
CA GLU A 52 -2.84 18.28 -0.50
C GLU A 52 -3.44 18.30 0.91
N ALA A 53 -4.29 17.32 1.25
CA ALA A 53 -4.88 17.19 2.58
C ALA A 53 -3.89 16.71 3.67
N GLY A 54 -2.63 16.40 3.33
CA GLY A 54 -1.54 16.06 4.27
C GLY A 54 -1.64 14.70 4.97
N GLU A 55 -2.80 14.05 4.91
CA GLU A 55 -3.09 12.78 5.58
C GLU A 55 -2.90 11.56 4.66
N LEU A 56 -2.91 11.75 3.34
CA LEU A 56 -2.87 10.67 2.35
C LEU A 56 -1.51 10.61 1.65
N TYR A 57 -0.99 9.39 1.54
CA TYR A 57 0.31 9.10 0.96
C TYR A 57 0.22 7.89 0.04
N ASP A 58 0.75 8.04 -1.17
CA ASP A 58 0.88 6.95 -2.13
C ASP A 58 2.30 6.43 -2.12
N TYR A 59 2.45 5.18 -1.70
CA TYR A 59 3.68 4.41 -1.76
C TYR A 59 3.69 3.61 -3.05
N CYS A 60 4.73 3.80 -3.85
CA CYS A 60 4.76 3.23 -5.19
C CYS A 60 6.05 2.46 -5.43
N ASN A 61 5.91 1.29 -6.06
CA ASN A 61 7.04 0.44 -6.44
C ASN A 61 6.82 -0.20 -7.82
N TYR A 62 7.91 -0.59 -8.50
CA TYR A 62 7.88 -1.11 -9.87
C TYR A 62 8.30 -2.59 -9.93
N TYR A 63 7.40 -3.44 -10.44
CA TYR A 63 7.59 -4.89 -10.55
C TYR A 63 7.82 -5.32 -11.99
N LYS A 64 9.09 -5.39 -12.39
CA LYS A 64 9.54 -5.70 -13.77
C LYS A 64 9.07 -7.06 -14.30
N ASN A 65 8.98 -8.07 -13.42
CA ASN A 65 8.75 -9.48 -13.74
C ASN A 65 7.26 -9.88 -13.80
N ARG A 66 6.32 -8.93 -13.78
CA ARG A 66 4.89 -9.24 -13.92
C ARG A 66 4.52 -9.52 -15.38
N LYS A 67 3.65 -10.53 -15.59
CA LYS A 67 3.06 -10.84 -16.90
C LYS A 67 2.07 -9.76 -17.37
N GLN A 68 1.45 -9.03 -16.44
CA GLN A 68 0.49 -7.98 -16.75
C GLN A 68 1.19 -6.68 -17.19
N LYS A 69 0.50 -5.88 -18.04
CA LYS A 69 1.00 -4.56 -18.49
C LYS A 69 1.11 -3.55 -17.34
N SER A 70 0.29 -3.68 -16.30
CA SER A 70 0.37 -2.85 -15.09
C SER A 70 1.52 -3.34 -14.21
N LYS A 71 2.58 -2.53 -14.10
CA LYS A 71 3.80 -2.90 -13.39
C LYS A 71 4.08 -2.08 -12.15
N TYR A 72 3.36 -0.97 -11.96
CA TYR A 72 3.49 -0.15 -10.76
C TYR A 72 2.47 -0.62 -9.74
N LEU A 73 2.91 -0.97 -8.54
CA LEU A 73 2.04 -1.17 -7.40
C LEU A 73 1.92 0.16 -6.67
N GLN A 74 0.70 0.68 -6.57
CA GLN A 74 0.38 1.85 -5.79
C GLN A 74 -0.34 1.41 -4.53
N VAL A 75 0.15 1.87 -3.38
CA VAL A 75 -0.37 1.56 -2.06
C VAL A 75 -0.73 2.86 -1.37
N VAL A 76 -2.02 3.05 -1.11
CA VAL A 76 -2.56 4.28 -0.52
C VAL A 76 -2.66 4.11 0.99
N VAL A 77 -1.98 4.98 1.72
CA VAL A 77 -1.93 4.99 3.18
C VAL A 77 -2.47 6.31 3.70
N LYS A 78 -3.37 6.22 4.68
CA LYS A 78 -3.82 7.38 5.45
C LYS A 78 -3.12 7.40 6.81
N TYR A 79 -2.53 8.53 7.19
CA TYR A 79 -2.04 8.76 8.55
C TYR A 79 -3.02 9.64 9.31
N LEU A 80 -3.42 9.17 10.49
CA LEU A 80 -4.24 9.90 11.44
C LEU A 80 -3.56 9.82 12.80
N ASN A 81 -3.24 10.99 13.38
CA ASN A 81 -2.58 11.09 14.70
C ASN A 81 -1.31 10.24 14.82
N GLY A 82 -0.49 10.19 13.77
CA GLY A 82 0.75 9.40 13.75
C GLY A 82 0.57 7.91 13.47
N HIS A 83 -0.66 7.42 13.34
CA HIS A 83 -0.96 6.03 13.00
C HIS A 83 -1.32 5.89 11.52
N GLY A 84 -0.62 5.01 10.81
CA GLY A 84 -0.85 4.71 9.41
C GLY A 84 -1.86 3.60 9.19
N PHE A 85 -2.68 3.74 8.16
CA PHE A 85 -3.75 2.82 7.79
C PHE A 85 -3.71 2.60 6.29
N LEU A 86 -3.60 1.34 5.89
CA LEU A 86 -3.71 0.99 4.48
C LEU A 86 -5.18 1.13 4.03
N LEU A 87 -5.42 2.00 3.05
CA LEU A 87 -6.76 2.22 2.49
C LEU A 87 -7.02 1.28 1.31
N THR A 88 -6.13 1.28 0.33
CA THR A 88 -6.24 0.45 -0.86
C THR A 88 -4.86 0.16 -1.45
N ALA A 89 -4.77 -0.87 -2.29
CA ALA A 89 -3.60 -1.15 -3.10
C ALA A 89 -4.05 -1.73 -4.45
N TYR A 90 -3.42 -1.29 -5.53
CA TYR A 90 -3.74 -1.75 -6.87
C TYR A 90 -2.58 -1.51 -7.84
N PHE A 91 -2.59 -2.24 -8.95
CA PHE A 91 -1.59 -2.07 -10.00
C PHE A 91 -2.02 -1.06 -11.06
N VAL A 92 -1.12 -0.14 -11.41
CA VAL A 92 -1.31 0.85 -12.49
C VAL A 92 -0.26 0.67 -13.58
N ARG A 93 -0.60 1.15 -14.79
CA ARG A 93 0.27 1.07 -15.98
C ARG A 93 1.34 2.17 -15.99
N HIS A 94 0.97 3.36 -15.52
CA HIS A 94 1.81 4.55 -15.44
C HIS A 94 1.54 5.23 -14.10
N MET A 95 2.55 5.92 -13.56
CA MET A 95 2.44 6.80 -12.39
C MET A 95 2.17 8.24 -12.81
#